data_AF-A0A504IX24-F1
#
_entry.id   AF-A0A504IX24-F1
#
_cell.length_a   1.000
_cell.length_b   1.000
_cell.length_c   1.000
_cell.angle_alpha   90.00
_cell.angle_beta   90.00
_cell.angle_gamma   90.00
#
_symmetry.space_group_name_H-M   'P 1'
#
loop_
_entity.id
_entity.type
_entity.pdbx_description
1 polymer ?
#
loop_
_entity_poly.entity_id
_entity_poly.type
_entity_poly.pdbx_seq_one_letter_code
_entity_poly.pdbx_strand_id
1 'polypeptide(L)'
;MIWKKLVLTMAPAALMMATLWGLTGIETWLASFGTSRSAYLFLGKVGLARPYATSGGVGLIFLFAAAGSASIRSAGLSSLLGSMLVVVIAVINESGRLLSLSDRVAEGTLLSYADPFAFGGAMVALGAGIFALRVTLLGNAAFVSPAPKRIPGKRSIHGDADWMRLTEAAKLFPAGGGIVVGERYRVDRDTVAPRSFKASDHDSWGSGGRKPLLGFAGNFGSGHAIVFAGSGGFKTTSVTIPTTLQWRSGLVVLDPSNEVAPMVTAHRKSLNRQVYVIDPGRDGTGFNALDWIGRFGGTKEEDIAAVASWIMTDNPRVDASRNDFVRGSAQQLVTALIADVCLSGHTPTGNQTLRQVRTNLAEPEPKLRTRLQEIYDSSQSAFVRENVAPFINMTPETFSGIYG
;
A
#
# COMPACT_ATOMS: atom_id res chain seq x y z
N MET A 1 11.53 -3.36 -26.33
CA MET A 1 11.86 -3.71 -24.91
C MET A 1 12.94 -4.80 -24.82
N ILE A 2 12.90 -5.82 -25.69
CA ILE A 2 13.85 -6.95 -25.73
C ILE A 2 15.30 -6.50 -25.97
N TRP A 3 15.55 -5.60 -26.94
CA TRP A 3 16.90 -5.11 -27.25
C TRP A 3 17.61 -4.45 -26.06
N LYS A 4 16.91 -3.60 -25.29
CA LYS A 4 17.49 -2.96 -24.09
C LYS A 4 17.86 -3.99 -23.01
N LYS A 5 17.03 -5.01 -22.79
CA LYS A 5 17.34 -6.12 -21.87
C LYS A 5 18.56 -6.92 -22.36
N LEU A 6 18.63 -7.22 -23.66
CA LEU A 6 19.73 -7.95 -24.29
C LEU A 6 21.09 -7.22 -24.19
N VAL A 7 21.10 -5.91 -24.45
CA VAL A 7 22.30 -5.08 -24.30
C VAL A 7 22.78 -5.08 -22.85
N LEU A 8 21.87 -4.91 -21.87
CA LEU A 8 22.21 -4.93 -20.44
C LEU A 8 22.66 -6.31 -19.92
N THR A 9 22.30 -7.41 -20.61
CA THR A 9 22.74 -8.76 -20.25
C THR A 9 24.15 -9.11 -20.75
N MET A 10 24.62 -8.50 -21.85
CA MET A 10 25.90 -8.87 -22.48
C MET A 10 26.96 -7.76 -22.43
N ALA A 11 26.55 -6.49 -22.39
CA ALA A 11 27.47 -5.36 -22.47
C ALA A 11 28.52 -5.32 -21.36
N PRO A 12 28.21 -5.59 -20.07
CA PRO A 12 29.22 -5.53 -19.01
C PRO A 12 30.35 -6.52 -19.23
N ALA A 13 30.03 -7.80 -19.43
CA ALA A 13 31.03 -8.83 -19.69
C ALA A 13 31.85 -8.53 -20.96
N ALA A 14 31.18 -8.11 -22.05
CA ALA A 14 31.85 -7.77 -23.30
C ALA A 14 32.81 -6.58 -23.15
N LEU A 15 32.42 -5.53 -22.43
CA LEU A 15 33.27 -4.36 -22.15
C LEU A 15 34.46 -4.74 -21.27
N MET A 16 34.24 -5.57 -20.25
CA MET A 16 35.31 -6.08 -19.39
C MET A 16 36.34 -6.88 -20.21
N MET A 17 35.87 -7.75 -21.12
CA MET A 17 36.74 -8.54 -21.99
C MET A 17 37.48 -7.69 -23.04
N ALA A 18 36.79 -6.75 -23.66
CA ALA A 18 37.40 -5.79 -24.58
C ALA A 18 38.48 -4.96 -23.88
N THR A 19 38.24 -4.55 -22.63
CA THR A 19 39.21 -3.80 -21.81
C THR A 19 40.43 -4.66 -21.46
N LEU A 20 40.20 -5.93 -21.11
CA LEU A 20 41.29 -6.87 -20.81
C LEU A 20 42.20 -7.05 -22.02
N TRP A 21 41.64 -7.39 -23.18
CA TRP A 21 42.41 -7.60 -24.40
C TRP A 21 43.05 -6.32 -24.94
N GLY A 22 42.33 -5.20 -24.90
CA GLY A 22 42.84 -3.90 -25.38
C GLY A 22 44.00 -3.34 -24.54
N LEU A 23 44.11 -3.76 -23.28
CA LEU A 23 45.21 -3.34 -22.39
C LEU A 23 46.30 -4.40 -22.25
N THR A 24 46.14 -5.59 -22.82
CA THR A 24 47.20 -6.61 -22.81
C THR A 24 48.41 -6.08 -23.58
N GLY A 25 49.62 -6.16 -23.01
CA GLY A 25 50.83 -5.61 -23.62
C GLY A 25 51.17 -4.17 -23.19
N ILE A 26 50.29 -3.51 -22.42
CA ILE A 26 50.49 -2.12 -21.98
C ILE A 26 51.71 -1.95 -21.06
N GLU A 27 52.20 -3.03 -20.46
CA GLU A 27 53.40 -3.06 -19.63
C GLU A 27 54.63 -2.54 -20.35
N THR A 28 54.76 -2.79 -21.66
CA THR A 28 55.92 -2.32 -22.46
C THR A 28 55.87 -0.82 -22.70
N TRP A 29 54.67 -0.30 -22.99
CA TRP A 29 54.42 1.11 -23.16
C TRP A 29 54.58 1.87 -21.83
N LEU A 30 54.02 1.36 -20.73
CA LEU A 30 54.19 1.93 -19.39
C LEU A 30 55.65 1.94 -18.94
N ALA A 31 56.38 0.85 -19.17
CA ALA A 31 57.78 0.76 -18.81
C ALA A 31 58.64 1.83 -19.51
N SER A 32 58.31 2.21 -20.75
CA SER A 32 59.04 3.21 -21.53
C SER A 32 59.08 4.61 -20.91
N PHE A 33 58.17 4.93 -19.98
CA PHE A 33 58.19 6.19 -19.23
C PHE A 33 59.22 6.20 -18.07
N GLY A 34 59.83 5.05 -17.76
CA GLY A 34 60.84 4.92 -16.73
C GLY A 34 62.18 5.53 -17.15
N THR A 35 62.56 6.65 -16.54
CA THR A 35 63.85 7.32 -16.80
C THR A 35 65.06 6.61 -16.18
N SER A 36 64.83 5.63 -15.29
CA SER A 36 65.85 4.80 -14.65
C SER A 36 65.51 3.31 -14.78
N ARG A 37 66.51 2.43 -14.63
CA ARG A 37 66.31 0.97 -14.73
C ARG A 37 65.33 0.44 -13.67
N SER A 38 65.36 0.99 -12.46
CA SER A 38 64.41 0.65 -11.40
C SER A 38 63.00 1.14 -11.73
N ALA A 39 62.86 2.36 -12.27
CA ALA A 39 61.58 2.90 -12.69
C ALA A 39 60.96 2.11 -13.86
N TYR A 40 61.77 1.70 -14.85
CA TYR A 40 61.32 0.87 -15.98
C TYR A 40 60.73 -0.46 -15.50
N LEU A 41 61.45 -1.17 -14.61
CA LEU A 41 60.99 -2.46 -14.07
C LEU A 41 59.75 -2.31 -13.18
N PHE A 42 59.67 -1.24 -12.39
CA PHE A 42 58.50 -0.97 -11.56
C PHE A 42 57.26 -0.65 -12.41
N LEU A 43 57.38 0.23 -13.40
CA LEU A 43 56.27 0.61 -14.29
C LEU A 43 55.80 -0.56 -15.16
N GLY A 44 56.72 -1.42 -15.60
CA GLY A 44 56.35 -2.68 -16.28
C GLY A 44 55.53 -3.60 -15.39
N LYS A 45 55.94 -3.79 -14.12
CA LYS A 45 55.18 -4.59 -13.14
C LYS A 45 53.80 -4.00 -12.84
N VAL A 46 53.69 -2.68 -12.70
CA VAL A 46 52.39 -2.00 -12.59
C VAL A 46 51.53 -2.22 -13.84
N GLY A 47 52.15 -2.25 -15.03
CA GLY A 47 51.50 -2.59 -16.28
C GLY A 47 50.87 -3.99 -16.30
N LEU A 48 51.50 -4.98 -15.67
CA LEU A 48 50.97 -6.35 -15.59
C LEU A 48 49.69 -6.46 -14.76
N ALA A 49 49.53 -5.63 -13.71
CA ALA A 49 48.31 -5.58 -12.91
C ALA A 49 47.13 -4.92 -13.66
N ARG A 50 47.46 -4.00 -14.56
CA ARG A 50 46.52 -2.99 -15.08
C ARG A 50 45.36 -3.61 -15.86
N PRO A 51 45.54 -4.54 -16.82
CA PRO A 51 44.43 -5.10 -17.61
C PRO A 51 43.35 -5.74 -16.75
N TYR A 52 43.75 -6.49 -15.73
CA TYR A 52 42.84 -7.17 -14.80
C TYR A 52 42.13 -6.16 -13.89
N ALA A 53 42.87 -5.23 -13.30
CA ALA A 53 42.31 -4.22 -12.40
C ALA A 53 41.33 -3.27 -13.11
N THR A 54 41.68 -2.78 -14.31
CA THR A 54 40.80 -1.89 -15.09
C THR A 54 39.58 -2.62 -15.60
N SER A 55 39.70 -3.89 -16.00
CA SER A 55 38.55 -4.70 -16.41
C SER A 55 37.57 -4.86 -15.24
N GLY A 56 38.04 -5.21 -14.04
CA GLY A 56 37.24 -5.21 -12.82
C GLY A 56 36.60 -3.84 -12.51
N GLY A 57 37.37 -2.76 -12.68
CA GLY A 57 36.89 -1.39 -12.52
C GLY A 57 35.77 -1.01 -13.49
N VAL A 58 35.87 -1.39 -14.76
CA VAL A 58 34.81 -1.18 -15.77
C VAL A 58 33.52 -1.92 -15.37
N GLY A 59 33.64 -3.16 -14.88
CA GLY A 59 32.52 -3.91 -14.34
C GLY A 59 31.81 -3.17 -13.20
N LEU A 60 32.57 -2.60 -12.25
CA LEU A 60 32.01 -1.79 -11.16
C LEU A 60 31.35 -0.50 -11.66
N ILE A 61 32.02 0.26 -12.52
CA ILE A 61 31.48 1.51 -13.08
C ILE A 61 30.15 1.24 -13.77
N PHE A 62 30.06 0.17 -14.56
CA PHE A 62 28.82 -0.21 -15.22
C PHE A 62 27.70 -0.52 -14.22
N LEU A 63 27.99 -1.26 -13.15
CA LEU A 63 26.98 -1.59 -12.12
C LEU A 63 26.45 -0.34 -11.42
N PHE A 64 27.31 0.64 -11.10
CA PHE A 64 26.88 1.92 -10.53
C PHE A 64 26.10 2.77 -11.54
N ALA A 65 26.50 2.79 -12.81
CA ALA A 65 25.77 3.49 -13.87
C ALA A 65 24.40 2.87 -14.16
N ALA A 66 24.25 1.55 -13.97
CA ALA A 66 23.02 0.82 -14.14
C ALA A 66 22.13 0.79 -12.87
N ALA A 67 22.58 1.36 -11.75
CA ALA A 67 21.82 1.41 -10.52
C ALA A 67 20.47 2.13 -10.74
N GLY A 68 19.39 1.54 -10.22
CA GLY A 68 18.01 1.98 -10.47
C GLY A 68 17.34 1.33 -11.68
N SER A 69 18.09 0.62 -12.53
CA SER A 69 17.52 -0.11 -13.68
C SER A 69 16.75 -1.35 -13.24
N ALA A 70 15.67 -1.68 -13.96
CA ALA A 70 14.93 -2.94 -13.76
C ALA A 70 15.74 -4.18 -14.17
N SER A 71 16.76 -4.00 -15.01
CA SER A 71 17.66 -5.06 -15.49
C SER A 71 18.99 -5.09 -14.72
N ILE A 72 19.04 -4.50 -13.52
CA ILE A 72 20.26 -4.46 -12.73
C ILE A 72 20.76 -5.86 -12.33
N ARG A 73 19.86 -6.82 -12.10
CA ARG A 73 20.26 -8.20 -11.78
C ARG A 73 20.95 -8.89 -12.95
N SER A 74 20.49 -8.65 -14.18
CA SER A 74 21.16 -9.18 -15.36
C SER A 74 22.49 -8.50 -15.65
N ALA A 75 22.60 -7.19 -15.39
CA ALA A 75 23.88 -6.50 -15.43
C ALA A 75 24.84 -7.05 -14.36
N GLY A 76 24.33 -7.32 -13.15
CA GLY A 76 25.04 -8.01 -12.08
C GLY A 76 25.60 -9.36 -12.52
N LEU A 77 24.76 -10.20 -13.13
CA LEU A 77 25.17 -11.53 -13.62
C LEU A 77 26.22 -11.41 -14.73
N SER A 78 26.04 -10.46 -15.65
CA SER A 78 27.00 -10.19 -16.72
C SER A 78 28.36 -9.76 -16.17
N SER A 79 28.40 -8.78 -15.25
CA SER A 79 29.65 -8.35 -14.59
C SER A 79 30.28 -9.46 -13.77
N LEU A 80 29.48 -10.33 -13.14
CA LEU A 80 29.98 -11.50 -12.40
C LEU A 80 30.70 -12.48 -13.34
N LEU A 81 30.07 -12.84 -14.46
CA LEU A 81 30.67 -13.71 -15.46
C LEU A 81 31.93 -13.08 -16.08
N GLY A 82 31.90 -11.78 -16.35
CA GLY A 82 33.06 -11.02 -16.82
C GLY A 82 34.22 -11.07 -15.81
N SER A 83 33.95 -10.80 -14.53
CA SER A 83 34.96 -10.89 -13.46
C SER A 83 35.54 -12.31 -13.33
N MET A 84 34.70 -13.34 -13.39
CA MET A 84 35.17 -14.74 -13.35
C MET A 84 36.10 -15.04 -14.52
N LEU A 85 35.72 -14.63 -15.74
CA LEU A 85 36.53 -14.85 -16.93
C LEU A 85 37.87 -14.13 -16.87
N VAL A 86 37.89 -12.88 -16.38
CA VAL A 86 39.13 -12.10 -16.16
C VAL A 86 40.05 -12.80 -15.17
N VAL A 87 39.52 -13.32 -14.06
CA VAL A 87 40.31 -14.06 -13.06
C VAL A 87 40.85 -15.37 -13.64
N VAL A 88 40.03 -16.12 -14.39
CA VAL A 88 40.46 -17.36 -15.06
C VAL A 88 41.60 -17.07 -16.05
N ILE A 89 41.48 -16.01 -16.86
CA ILE A 89 42.53 -15.62 -17.81
C ILE A 89 43.81 -15.20 -17.07
N ALA A 90 43.69 -14.47 -15.96
CA ALA A 90 44.85 -14.12 -15.13
C ALA A 90 45.58 -15.37 -14.63
N VAL A 91 44.84 -16.35 -14.13
CA VAL A 91 45.39 -17.63 -13.67
C VAL A 91 46.04 -18.40 -14.82
N ILE A 92 45.41 -18.47 -16.00
CA ILE A 92 45.97 -19.16 -17.17
C ILE A 92 47.27 -18.50 -17.62
N ASN A 93 47.29 -17.17 -17.77
CA ASN A 93 48.46 -16.42 -18.19
C ASN A 93 49.62 -16.58 -17.21
N GLU A 94 49.32 -16.48 -15.91
CA GLU A 94 50.33 -16.61 -14.86
C GLU A 94 50.84 -18.06 -14.74
N SER A 95 49.95 -19.06 -14.87
CA SER A 95 50.35 -20.46 -14.89
C SER A 95 51.24 -20.78 -16.09
N GLY A 96 50.91 -20.26 -17.28
CA GLY A 96 51.76 -20.39 -18.47
C GLY A 96 53.15 -19.78 -18.28
N ARG A 97 53.21 -18.60 -17.66
CA ARG A 97 54.47 -17.94 -17.30
C ARG A 97 55.29 -18.77 -16.31
N LEU A 98 54.67 -19.28 -15.25
CA LEU A 98 55.34 -20.14 -14.26
C LEU A 98 55.82 -21.45 -14.88
N LEU A 99 55.01 -22.11 -15.72
CA LEU A 99 55.42 -23.32 -16.43
C LEU A 99 56.64 -23.07 -17.34
N SER A 100 56.73 -21.93 -18.01
CA SER A 100 57.92 -21.58 -18.81
C SER A 100 59.20 -21.37 -17.98
N LEU A 101 59.07 -21.18 -16.66
CA LEU A 101 60.17 -21.03 -15.71
C LEU A 101 60.52 -22.34 -15.00
N SER A 102 59.73 -23.41 -15.20
CA SER A 102 59.88 -24.67 -14.46
C SER A 102 61.26 -25.33 -14.67
N ASP A 103 61.80 -25.29 -15.89
CA ASP A 103 63.12 -25.84 -16.20
C ASP A 103 64.30 -24.97 -15.68
N ARG A 104 64.01 -23.79 -15.10
CA ARG A 104 65.01 -22.78 -14.72
C ARG A 104 65.08 -22.52 -13.21
N VAL A 105 64.26 -23.21 -12.44
CA VAL A 105 64.03 -22.94 -11.02
C VAL A 105 64.07 -24.25 -10.24
N ALA A 106 64.56 -24.22 -9.00
CA ALA A 106 64.64 -25.41 -8.15
C ALA A 106 63.25 -26.03 -7.88
N GLU A 107 63.17 -27.36 -7.90
CA GLU A 107 61.93 -28.10 -7.65
C GLU A 107 61.27 -27.65 -6.33
N GLY A 108 59.95 -27.42 -6.36
CA GLY A 108 59.17 -26.96 -5.21
C GLY A 108 59.17 -25.45 -4.96
N THR A 109 59.98 -24.64 -5.66
CA THR A 109 60.00 -23.17 -5.48
C THR A 109 59.21 -22.38 -6.55
N LEU A 110 58.54 -23.06 -7.47
CA LEU A 110 57.86 -22.42 -8.62
C LEU A 110 56.86 -21.33 -8.21
N LEU A 111 56.07 -21.57 -7.16
CA LEU A 111 55.05 -20.64 -6.68
C LEU A 111 55.62 -19.36 -6.04
N SER A 112 56.87 -19.36 -5.56
CA SER A 112 57.50 -18.16 -5.01
C SER A 112 57.86 -17.13 -6.08
N TYR A 113 57.84 -17.53 -7.37
CA TYR A 113 58.05 -16.65 -8.50
C TYR A 113 56.76 -16.05 -9.06
N ALA A 114 55.60 -16.32 -8.43
CA ALA A 114 54.33 -15.73 -8.84
C ALA A 114 54.40 -14.20 -8.78
N ASP A 115 53.88 -13.53 -9.81
CA ASP A 115 53.94 -12.07 -9.94
C ASP A 115 52.91 -11.43 -8.99
N PRO A 116 53.36 -10.68 -7.95
CA PRO A 116 52.44 -10.09 -6.99
C PRO A 116 51.53 -9.00 -7.60
N PHE A 117 51.95 -8.37 -8.70
CA PHE A 117 51.20 -7.32 -9.37
C PHE A 117 50.08 -7.91 -10.23
N ALA A 118 50.37 -8.96 -11.01
CA ALA A 118 49.33 -9.71 -11.73
C ALA A 118 48.28 -10.28 -10.76
N PHE A 119 48.75 -10.85 -9.64
CA PHE A 119 47.88 -11.31 -8.56
C PHE A 119 47.02 -10.16 -7.97
N GLY A 120 47.63 -9.01 -7.69
CA GLY A 120 46.92 -7.82 -7.20
C GLY A 120 45.82 -7.35 -8.15
N GLY A 121 46.09 -7.34 -9.46
CA GLY A 121 45.08 -7.02 -10.48
C GLY A 121 43.92 -8.02 -10.52
N ALA A 122 44.22 -9.31 -10.42
CA ALA A 122 43.21 -10.37 -10.35
C ALA A 122 42.35 -10.26 -9.07
N MET A 123 42.94 -9.88 -7.94
CA MET A 123 42.21 -9.66 -6.68
C MET A 123 41.22 -8.49 -6.77
N VAL A 124 41.56 -7.42 -7.50
CA VAL A 124 40.62 -6.32 -7.78
C VAL A 124 39.44 -6.80 -8.63
N ALA A 125 39.71 -7.59 -9.68
CA ALA A 125 38.66 -8.19 -10.51
C ALA A 125 37.76 -9.15 -9.72
N LEU A 126 38.33 -9.91 -8.79
CA LEU A 126 37.60 -10.78 -7.87
C LEU A 126 36.71 -9.97 -6.92
N GLY A 127 37.22 -8.90 -6.33
CA GLY A 127 36.43 -7.99 -5.49
C GLY A 127 35.24 -7.37 -6.24
N ALA A 128 35.46 -6.96 -7.48
CA ALA A 128 34.39 -6.54 -8.38
C ALA A 128 33.36 -7.66 -8.63
N GLY A 129 33.82 -8.90 -8.80
CA GLY A 129 32.98 -10.08 -8.94
C GLY A 129 32.13 -10.38 -7.70
N ILE A 130 32.69 -10.27 -6.50
CA ILE A 130 31.95 -10.45 -5.23
C ILE A 130 30.85 -9.38 -5.12
N PHE A 131 31.14 -8.13 -5.46
CA PHE A 131 30.13 -7.09 -5.50
C PHE A 131 29.06 -7.36 -6.58
N ALA A 132 29.46 -7.81 -7.77
CA ALA A 132 28.53 -8.20 -8.84
C ALA A 132 27.61 -9.36 -8.43
N LEU A 133 28.12 -10.33 -7.66
CA LEU A 133 27.32 -11.39 -7.05
C LEU A 133 26.28 -10.81 -6.09
N ARG A 134 26.68 -9.88 -5.21
CA ARG A 134 25.76 -9.17 -4.32
C ARG A 134 24.66 -8.43 -5.12
N VAL A 135 25.00 -7.78 -6.22
CA VAL A 135 24.04 -7.11 -7.11
C VAL A 135 23.12 -8.11 -7.83
N THR A 136 23.64 -9.27 -8.23
CA THR A 136 22.84 -10.34 -8.86
C THR A 136 21.75 -10.85 -7.91
N LEU A 137 22.11 -11.06 -6.64
CA LEU A 137 21.20 -11.58 -5.61
C LEU A 137 20.22 -10.51 -5.10
N LEU A 138 20.70 -9.31 -4.80
CA LEU A 138 19.91 -8.26 -4.14
C LEU A 138 19.33 -7.22 -5.10
N GLY A 139 19.80 -7.16 -6.35
CA GLY A 139 19.44 -6.12 -7.32
C GLY A 139 19.75 -4.71 -6.81
N ASN A 140 18.80 -3.77 -6.97
CA ASN A 140 19.00 -2.37 -6.53
C ASN A 140 19.22 -2.23 -5.02
N ALA A 141 18.80 -3.20 -4.21
CA ALA A 141 19.06 -3.19 -2.77
C ALA A 141 20.55 -3.42 -2.40
N ALA A 142 21.40 -3.77 -3.37
CA ALA A 142 22.85 -3.81 -3.16
C ALA A 142 23.47 -2.41 -2.98
N PHE A 143 22.79 -1.36 -3.47
CA PHE A 143 23.25 0.02 -3.39
C PHE A 143 22.65 0.75 -2.19
N VAL A 144 23.29 1.83 -1.76
CA VAL A 144 22.79 2.66 -0.66
C VAL A 144 21.51 3.36 -1.12
N SER A 145 20.42 3.17 -0.39
CA SER A 145 19.17 3.87 -0.66
C SER A 145 19.31 5.35 -0.25
N PRO A 146 18.92 6.31 -1.10
CA PRO A 146 18.95 7.73 -0.79
C PRO A 146 17.85 8.17 0.20
N ALA A 147 17.20 7.24 0.90
CA ALA A 147 16.10 7.53 1.81
C ALA A 147 16.51 8.53 2.91
N PRO A 148 15.63 9.46 3.29
CA PRO A 148 15.89 10.40 4.38
C PRO A 148 16.20 9.62 5.65
N LYS A 149 17.38 9.84 6.23
CA LYS A 149 17.72 9.28 7.53
C LYS A 149 16.92 10.02 8.59
N ARG A 150 16.14 9.29 9.38
CA ARG A 150 15.52 9.84 10.60
C ARG A 150 16.64 10.32 11.51
N ILE A 151 16.58 11.57 11.93
CA ILE A 151 17.49 12.13 12.93
C ILE A 151 16.77 12.02 14.28
N PRO A 152 17.13 11.07 15.16
CA PRO A 152 16.52 10.98 16.48
C PRO A 152 16.97 12.17 17.33
N GLY A 153 16.03 12.82 18.02
CA GLY A 153 16.34 13.82 19.03
C GLY A 153 16.89 13.18 20.30
N LYS A 154 17.65 13.94 21.11
CA LYS A 154 18.12 13.47 22.44
C LYS A 154 16.99 13.23 23.45
N ARG A 155 15.81 13.79 23.18
CA ARG A 155 14.60 13.65 24.00
C ARG A 155 13.41 13.36 23.08
N SER A 156 12.56 12.43 23.48
CA SER A 156 11.38 11.97 22.75
C SER A 156 10.15 12.87 22.98
N ILE A 157 10.32 14.20 22.86
CA ILE A 157 9.27 15.20 23.13
C ILE A 157 8.07 15.03 22.20
N HIS A 158 8.29 14.55 20.97
CA HIS A 158 7.24 14.30 19.97
C HIS A 158 7.00 12.79 19.73
N GLY A 159 7.39 11.94 20.68
CA GLY A 159 7.29 10.49 20.58
C GLY A 159 8.56 9.80 20.07
N ASP A 160 8.60 8.48 20.26
CA ASP A 160 9.75 7.63 19.91
C ASP A 160 9.36 6.45 19.00
N ALA A 161 8.41 6.71 18.09
CA ALA A 161 7.98 5.69 17.13
C ALA A 161 9.12 5.32 16.17
N ASP A 162 9.32 4.02 15.95
CA ASP A 162 10.29 3.50 15.00
C ASP A 162 9.64 2.48 14.04
N TRP A 163 10.32 2.23 12.92
CA TRP A 163 9.89 1.25 11.93
C TRP A 163 10.03 -0.17 12.48
N MET A 164 8.89 -0.79 12.79
CA MET A 164 8.83 -2.18 13.23
C MET A 164 9.43 -3.14 12.20
N ARG A 165 10.18 -4.15 12.66
CA ARG A 165 10.70 -5.20 11.77
C ARG A 165 9.54 -6.07 11.28
N LEU A 166 9.59 -6.53 10.02
CA LEU A 166 8.53 -7.39 9.46
C LEU A 166 8.34 -8.71 10.24
N THR A 167 9.39 -9.20 10.91
CA THR A 167 9.31 -10.39 11.78
C THR A 167 8.49 -10.13 13.04
N GLU A 168 8.56 -8.93 13.59
CA GLU A 168 7.77 -8.49 14.75
C GLU A 168 6.35 -8.15 14.32
N ALA A 169 6.20 -7.45 13.19
CA ALA A 169 4.90 -7.17 12.60
C ALA A 169 4.11 -8.46 12.33
N ALA A 170 4.76 -9.54 11.88
CA ALA A 170 4.10 -10.83 11.68
C ALA A 170 3.56 -11.47 12.97
N LYS A 171 4.13 -11.15 14.13
CA LYS A 171 3.66 -11.66 15.43
C LYS A 171 2.45 -10.87 15.91
N LEU A 172 2.46 -9.55 15.72
CA LEU A 172 1.35 -8.66 16.11
C LEU A 172 0.19 -8.70 15.13
N PHE A 173 0.48 -8.90 13.84
CA PHE A 173 -0.48 -8.91 12.74
C PHE A 173 -0.37 -10.23 11.95
N PRO A 174 -0.81 -11.36 12.53
CA PRO A 174 -0.77 -12.65 11.84
C PRO A 174 -1.63 -12.62 10.57
N ALA A 175 -1.26 -13.40 9.56
CA ALA A 175 -1.97 -13.41 8.27
C ALA A 175 -3.45 -13.80 8.37
N GLY A 176 -3.83 -14.54 9.41
CA GLY A 176 -5.22 -14.92 9.70
C GLY A 176 -6.01 -13.88 10.49
N GLY A 177 -5.41 -12.73 10.84
CA GLY A 177 -6.15 -11.62 11.45
C GLY A 177 -7.16 -11.04 10.45
N GLY A 178 -8.38 -10.77 10.91
CA GLY A 178 -9.49 -10.47 10.01
C GLY A 178 -9.39 -9.10 9.31
N ILE A 179 -8.82 -8.07 9.97
CA ILE A 179 -8.70 -6.72 9.40
C ILE A 179 -7.36 -6.60 8.69
N VAL A 180 -7.37 -6.43 7.37
CA VAL A 180 -6.12 -6.39 6.59
C VAL A 180 -5.47 -5.01 6.70
N VAL A 181 -4.24 -4.97 7.22
CA VAL A 181 -3.44 -3.75 7.38
C VAL A 181 -2.55 -3.52 6.16
N GLY A 182 -2.15 -4.61 5.49
CA GLY A 182 -1.32 -4.57 4.29
C GLY A 182 -0.61 -5.90 4.05
N GLU A 183 0.39 -5.91 3.19
CA GLU A 183 1.24 -7.07 2.96
C GLU A 183 2.48 -7.04 3.85
N ARG A 184 2.99 -8.22 4.23
CA ARG A 184 4.27 -8.39 4.91
C ARG A 184 5.42 -8.21 3.92
N TYR A 185 5.53 -7.00 3.40
CA TYR A 185 6.39 -6.65 2.28
C TYR A 185 6.87 -5.21 2.38
N ARG A 186 8.18 -5.01 2.20
CA ARG A 186 8.83 -3.70 2.18
C ARG A 186 9.25 -3.39 0.75
N VAL A 187 8.34 -2.78 0.00
CA VAL A 187 8.56 -2.41 -1.41
C VAL A 187 9.76 -1.47 -1.60
N ASP A 188 10.03 -0.62 -0.60
CA ASP A 188 11.19 0.27 -0.54
C ASP A 188 12.54 -0.47 -0.49
N ARG A 189 12.53 -1.77 -0.17
CA ARG A 189 13.70 -2.65 -0.18
C ARG A 189 13.73 -3.62 -1.36
N ASP A 190 12.71 -3.61 -2.22
CA ASP A 190 12.71 -4.38 -3.45
C ASP A 190 13.43 -3.59 -4.57
N THR A 191 13.82 -4.29 -5.61
CA THR A 191 14.46 -3.76 -6.80
C THR A 191 13.62 -2.72 -7.54
N VAL A 192 12.30 -2.71 -7.33
CA VAL A 192 11.37 -1.75 -7.92
C VAL A 192 11.25 -0.45 -7.14
N ALA A 193 11.85 -0.34 -5.94
CA ALA A 193 11.76 0.83 -5.07
C ALA A 193 12.02 2.19 -5.76
N PRO A 194 12.97 2.32 -6.72
CA PRO A 194 13.22 3.59 -7.41
C PRO A 194 12.12 4.01 -8.40
N ARG A 195 11.14 3.14 -8.67
CA ARG A 195 10.09 3.36 -9.66
C ARG A 195 8.77 3.68 -8.97
N SER A 196 8.03 4.63 -9.53
CA SER A 196 6.65 4.86 -9.10
C SER A 196 5.78 3.65 -9.45
N PHE A 197 4.96 3.20 -8.51
CA PHE A 197 3.97 2.15 -8.72
C PHE A 197 2.94 2.57 -9.78
N LYS A 198 2.60 1.65 -10.69
CA LYS A 198 1.51 1.79 -11.66
C LYS A 198 0.72 0.50 -11.74
N ALA A 199 -0.58 0.57 -11.51
CA ALA A 199 -1.46 -0.60 -11.57
C ALA A 199 -1.46 -1.27 -12.96
N SER A 200 -1.28 -0.52 -14.04
CA SER A 200 -1.21 -1.07 -15.41
C SER A 200 0.15 -1.67 -15.79
N ASP A 201 1.19 -1.51 -14.97
CA ASP A 201 2.54 -1.99 -15.25
C ASP A 201 2.99 -3.00 -14.19
N HIS A 202 2.90 -4.28 -14.51
CA HIS A 202 3.27 -5.38 -13.61
C HIS A 202 4.77 -5.34 -13.23
N ASP A 203 5.64 -4.76 -14.06
CA ASP A 203 7.07 -4.61 -13.73
C ASP A 203 7.30 -3.56 -12.61
N SER A 204 6.28 -2.77 -12.26
CA SER A 204 6.33 -1.79 -11.16
C SER A 204 5.90 -2.37 -9.80
N TRP A 205 5.32 -3.58 -9.76
CA TRP A 205 4.73 -4.15 -8.54
C TRP A 205 5.77 -4.79 -7.62
N GLY A 206 6.91 -5.20 -8.19
CA GLY A 206 7.93 -5.98 -7.48
C GLY A 206 7.35 -7.30 -6.99
N SER A 207 7.60 -7.64 -5.72
CA SER A 207 7.03 -8.85 -5.11
C SER A 207 5.64 -8.67 -4.49
N GLY A 208 5.02 -7.50 -4.64
CA GLY A 208 3.70 -7.20 -4.09
C GLY A 208 2.59 -8.07 -4.70
N GLY A 209 1.51 -8.27 -3.96
CA GLY A 209 0.38 -9.14 -4.32
C GLY A 209 0.62 -10.63 -4.08
N ARG A 210 1.82 -11.02 -3.64
CA ARG A 210 2.23 -12.43 -3.44
C ARG A 210 2.78 -12.70 -2.05
N LYS A 211 2.92 -11.66 -1.21
CA LYS A 211 3.46 -11.81 0.14
C LYS A 211 2.32 -12.04 1.12
N PRO A 212 2.58 -12.76 2.24
CA PRO A 212 1.56 -12.97 3.26
C PRO A 212 0.99 -11.65 3.76
N LEU A 213 -0.32 -11.60 4.02
CA LEU A 213 -0.97 -10.44 4.60
C LEU A 213 -0.53 -10.21 6.05
N LEU A 214 -0.62 -8.97 6.48
CA LEU A 214 -0.61 -8.55 7.88
C LEU A 214 -2.07 -8.29 8.27
N GLY A 215 -2.62 -9.18 9.08
CA GLY A 215 -3.99 -9.11 9.55
C GLY A 215 -4.05 -8.73 11.02
N PHE A 216 -4.82 -7.70 11.35
CA PHE A 216 -5.13 -7.33 12.72
C PHE A 216 -6.32 -8.14 13.23
N ALA A 217 -6.13 -8.80 14.37
CA ALA A 217 -7.12 -9.67 14.98
C ALA A 217 -8.08 -8.93 15.94
N GLY A 218 -7.91 -7.62 16.15
CA GLY A 218 -8.74 -6.86 17.09
C GLY A 218 -8.49 -7.21 18.55
N ASN A 219 -7.36 -7.85 18.87
CA ASN A 219 -7.05 -8.39 20.20
C ASN A 219 -6.30 -7.41 21.12
N PHE A 220 -6.10 -6.16 20.69
CA PHE A 220 -5.54 -5.08 21.49
C PHE A 220 -6.06 -3.72 21.04
N GLY A 221 -5.96 -2.70 21.90
CA GLY A 221 -6.48 -1.37 21.60
C GLY A 221 -8.01 -1.35 21.44
N SER A 222 -8.53 -0.33 20.76
CA SER A 222 -9.99 -0.16 20.57
C SER A 222 -10.58 -1.01 19.43
N GLY A 223 -9.75 -1.66 18.62
CA GLY A 223 -10.21 -2.38 17.42
C GLY A 223 -10.56 -1.46 16.23
N HIS A 224 -10.62 -0.14 16.43
CA HIS A 224 -10.90 0.83 15.37
C HIS A 224 -9.64 1.15 14.55
N ALA A 225 -9.83 1.33 13.25
CA ALA A 225 -8.75 1.68 12.33
C ALA A 225 -9.17 2.86 11.44
N ILE A 226 -8.19 3.72 11.13
CA ILE A 226 -8.34 4.83 10.20
C ILE A 226 -7.32 4.68 9.08
N VAL A 227 -7.76 4.88 7.84
CA VAL A 227 -6.93 4.75 6.64
C VAL A 227 -6.87 6.09 5.92
N PHE A 228 -5.66 6.65 5.85
CA PHE A 228 -5.39 7.88 5.11
C PHE A 228 -4.82 7.55 3.74
N ALA A 229 -5.52 7.93 2.68
CA ALA A 229 -4.96 7.94 1.33
C ALA A 229 -5.68 8.97 0.46
N GLY A 230 -4.97 9.53 -0.52
CA GLY A 230 -5.57 10.42 -1.52
C GLY A 230 -6.62 9.74 -2.39
N SER A 231 -7.27 10.53 -3.25
CA SER A 231 -8.07 9.97 -4.34
C SER A 231 -7.19 9.12 -5.26
N GLY A 232 -7.69 7.98 -5.73
CA GLY A 232 -6.89 6.99 -6.46
C GLY A 232 -5.81 6.27 -5.63
N GLY A 233 -5.71 6.52 -4.31
CA GLY A 233 -4.75 5.89 -3.41
C GLY A 233 -5.05 4.44 -3.02
N PHE A 234 -5.87 3.75 -3.81
CA PHE A 234 -6.19 2.31 -3.68
C PHE A 234 -6.81 1.86 -2.35
N LYS A 235 -7.45 2.75 -1.57
CA LYS A 235 -8.08 2.42 -0.27
C LYS A 235 -8.99 1.18 -0.34
N THR A 236 -9.85 1.12 -1.36
CA THR A 236 -10.78 0.02 -1.59
C THR A 236 -10.04 -1.29 -1.86
N THR A 237 -9.04 -1.27 -2.75
CA THR A 237 -8.29 -2.47 -3.15
C THR A 237 -7.30 -2.95 -2.10
N SER A 238 -6.71 -2.05 -1.31
CA SER A 238 -5.67 -2.39 -0.33
C SER A 238 -6.22 -2.74 1.05
N VAL A 239 -7.39 -2.21 1.43
CA VAL A 239 -7.97 -2.42 2.76
C VAL A 239 -9.36 -3.04 2.68
N THR A 240 -10.31 -2.39 1.99
CA THR A 240 -11.73 -2.80 2.04
C THR A 240 -11.94 -4.20 1.48
N ILE A 241 -11.58 -4.43 0.22
CA ILE A 241 -11.74 -5.73 -0.46
C ILE A 241 -11.03 -6.86 0.30
N PRO A 242 -9.72 -6.78 0.61
CA PRO A 242 -9.04 -7.87 1.29
C PRO A 242 -9.57 -8.09 2.71
N THR A 243 -9.97 -7.04 3.44
CA THR A 243 -10.62 -7.19 4.75
C THR A 243 -11.97 -7.90 4.60
N THR A 244 -12.81 -7.52 3.63
CA THR A 244 -14.10 -8.18 3.41
C THR A 244 -13.95 -9.65 3.04
N LEU A 245 -12.89 -10.01 2.32
CA LEU A 245 -12.57 -11.41 2.00
C LEU A 245 -12.06 -12.18 3.22
N GLN A 246 -11.18 -11.58 4.05
CA GLN A 246 -10.56 -12.25 5.20
C GLN A 246 -11.45 -12.30 6.46
N TRP A 247 -12.26 -11.26 6.68
CA TRP A 247 -13.03 -11.11 7.91
C TRP A 247 -14.06 -12.22 8.03
N ARG A 248 -13.88 -13.10 9.03
CA ARG A 248 -14.73 -14.29 9.12
C ARG A 248 -16.11 -14.01 9.68
N SER A 249 -16.31 -12.95 10.48
CA SER A 249 -17.58 -12.71 11.19
C SER A 249 -18.59 -11.91 10.34
N GLY A 250 -19.67 -11.46 10.97
CA GLY A 250 -20.60 -10.48 10.41
C GLY A 250 -19.88 -9.19 10.03
N LEU A 251 -20.33 -8.58 8.94
CA LEU A 251 -19.71 -7.40 8.35
C LEU A 251 -20.77 -6.53 7.70
N VAL A 252 -20.70 -5.23 7.98
CA VAL A 252 -21.47 -4.19 7.28
C VAL A 252 -20.47 -3.37 6.47
N VAL A 253 -20.72 -3.20 5.16
CA VAL A 253 -19.84 -2.47 4.25
C VAL A 253 -20.62 -1.33 3.62
N LEU A 254 -20.12 -0.11 3.77
CA LEU A 254 -20.60 1.04 3.01
C LEU A 254 -19.83 1.09 1.68
N ASP A 255 -20.53 0.78 0.58
CA ASP A 255 -19.97 0.66 -0.76
C ASP A 255 -20.64 1.66 -1.73
N PRO A 256 -20.34 2.97 -1.61
CA PRO A 256 -21.03 4.01 -2.37
C PRO A 256 -20.80 3.91 -3.89
N SER A 257 -19.70 3.27 -4.31
CA SER A 257 -19.35 3.08 -5.73
C SER A 257 -19.81 1.73 -6.29
N ASN A 258 -20.41 0.86 -5.46
CA ASN A 258 -20.83 -0.50 -5.84
C ASN A 258 -19.68 -1.34 -6.44
N GLU A 259 -18.46 -1.16 -5.94
CA GLU A 259 -17.26 -1.83 -6.44
C GLU A 259 -16.92 -3.09 -5.62
N VAL A 260 -17.30 -3.11 -4.34
CA VAL A 260 -16.90 -4.16 -3.39
C VAL A 260 -17.87 -5.33 -3.44
N ALA A 261 -19.18 -5.07 -3.36
CA ALA A 261 -20.19 -6.12 -3.27
C ALA A 261 -20.09 -7.15 -4.42
N PRO A 262 -19.92 -6.76 -5.70
CA PRO A 262 -19.77 -7.72 -6.80
C PRO A 262 -18.53 -8.62 -6.67
N MET A 263 -17.43 -8.12 -6.11
CA MET A 263 -16.17 -8.86 -5.99
C MET A 263 -16.17 -9.88 -4.87
N VAL A 264 -16.90 -9.61 -3.78
CA VAL A 264 -16.78 -10.38 -2.54
C VAL A 264 -17.98 -11.31 -2.28
N THR A 265 -19.15 -11.03 -2.86
CA THR A 265 -20.40 -11.77 -2.54
C THR A 265 -20.27 -13.28 -2.72
N ALA A 266 -19.68 -13.73 -3.83
CA ALA A 266 -19.51 -15.17 -4.09
C ALA A 266 -18.62 -15.83 -3.02
N HIS A 267 -17.52 -15.17 -2.63
CA HIS A 267 -16.63 -15.65 -1.59
C HIS A 267 -17.29 -15.67 -0.22
N ARG A 268 -18.07 -14.63 0.13
CA ARG A 268 -18.82 -14.60 1.39
C ARG A 268 -19.83 -15.75 1.45
N LYS A 269 -20.56 -16.00 0.37
CA LYS A 269 -21.52 -17.12 0.27
C LYS A 269 -20.83 -18.49 0.39
N SER A 270 -19.63 -18.66 -0.19
CA SER A 270 -18.88 -19.93 -0.05
C SER A 270 -18.40 -20.18 1.38
N LEU A 271 -18.29 -19.15 2.21
CA LEU A 271 -18.07 -19.25 3.66
C LEU A 271 -19.38 -19.43 4.46
N ASN A 272 -20.47 -19.82 3.80
CA ASN A 272 -21.80 -19.99 4.39
C ASN A 272 -22.32 -18.71 5.08
N ARG A 273 -21.98 -17.54 4.54
CA ARG A 273 -22.50 -16.24 5.00
C ARG A 273 -23.70 -15.83 4.17
N GLN A 274 -24.74 -15.37 4.85
CA GLN A 274 -25.83 -14.65 4.20
C GLN A 274 -25.32 -13.27 3.77
N VAL A 275 -25.66 -12.85 2.55
CA VAL A 275 -25.23 -11.58 1.97
C VAL A 275 -26.46 -10.84 1.51
N TYR A 276 -26.67 -9.65 2.09
CA TYR A 276 -27.70 -8.71 1.71
C TYR A 276 -27.01 -7.47 1.13
N VAL A 277 -27.49 -7.01 -0.01
CA VAL A 277 -27.02 -5.78 -0.66
C VAL A 277 -28.21 -4.86 -0.72
N ILE A 278 -28.10 -3.68 -0.10
CA ILE A 278 -29.12 -2.64 -0.13
C ILE A 278 -28.67 -1.61 -1.16
N ASP A 279 -29.33 -1.58 -2.31
CA ASP A 279 -29.00 -0.70 -3.43
C ASP A 279 -30.22 0.18 -3.77
N PRO A 280 -30.19 1.50 -3.48
CA PRO A 280 -31.33 2.38 -3.75
C PRO A 280 -31.67 2.50 -5.24
N GLY A 281 -30.77 2.11 -6.15
CA GLY A 281 -31.00 2.07 -7.59
C GLY A 281 -31.61 0.75 -8.08
N ARG A 282 -31.85 -0.24 -7.20
CA ARG A 282 -32.42 -1.55 -7.56
C ARG A 282 -33.65 -1.88 -6.74
N ASP A 283 -34.76 -2.09 -7.43
CA ASP A 283 -36.01 -2.54 -6.84
C ASP A 283 -35.85 -3.87 -6.09
N GLY A 284 -36.55 -4.01 -4.97
CA GLY A 284 -36.57 -5.25 -4.18
C GLY A 284 -35.34 -5.48 -3.28
N THR A 285 -34.36 -4.58 -3.28
CA THR A 285 -33.15 -4.69 -2.43
C THR A 285 -33.22 -3.85 -1.14
N GLY A 286 -34.25 -3.01 -1.02
CA GLY A 286 -34.47 -2.14 0.14
C GLY A 286 -35.12 -2.86 1.33
N PHE A 287 -35.27 -2.11 2.42
CA PHE A 287 -36.00 -2.53 3.61
C PHE A 287 -36.87 -1.37 4.12
N ASN A 288 -37.92 -1.67 4.88
CA ASN A 288 -38.71 -0.64 5.55
C ASN A 288 -38.09 -0.34 6.93
N ALA A 289 -37.53 0.86 7.08
CA ALA A 289 -36.92 1.30 8.33
C ALA A 289 -37.90 1.49 9.48
N LEU A 290 -39.21 1.38 9.26
CA LEU A 290 -40.23 1.41 10.32
C LEU A 290 -40.61 0.00 10.82
N ASP A 291 -40.23 -1.07 10.11
CA ASP A 291 -40.64 -2.44 10.45
C ASP A 291 -40.09 -2.92 11.80
N TRP A 292 -39.01 -2.32 12.31
CA TRP A 292 -38.38 -2.76 13.57
C TRP A 292 -39.04 -2.17 14.82
N ILE A 293 -39.89 -1.13 14.67
CA ILE A 293 -40.52 -0.42 15.79
C ILE A 293 -41.32 -1.38 16.67
N GLY A 294 -40.96 -1.44 17.96
CA GLY A 294 -41.56 -2.28 18.98
C GLY A 294 -41.24 -3.77 18.88
N ARG A 295 -40.23 -4.17 18.09
CA ARG A 295 -39.87 -5.59 17.90
C ARG A 295 -38.66 -6.07 18.70
N PHE A 296 -37.78 -5.18 19.16
CA PHE A 296 -36.46 -5.54 19.71
C PHE A 296 -36.18 -5.01 21.12
N GLY A 297 -37.20 -4.96 21.97
CA GLY A 297 -37.06 -4.68 23.41
C GLY A 297 -37.21 -3.21 23.82
N GLY A 298 -37.27 -2.27 22.86
CA GLY A 298 -37.66 -0.88 23.10
C GLY A 298 -39.18 -0.67 23.06
N THR A 299 -39.65 0.43 23.63
CA THR A 299 -41.03 0.90 23.42
C THR A 299 -41.18 1.45 22.00
N LYS A 300 -42.40 1.45 21.45
CA LYS A 300 -42.63 1.98 20.09
C LYS A 300 -42.27 3.46 20.01
N GLU A 301 -42.55 4.19 21.08
CA GLU A 301 -42.27 5.61 21.24
C GLU A 301 -40.76 5.91 21.20
N GLU A 302 -39.95 5.14 21.92
CA GLU A 302 -38.48 5.25 21.89
C GLU A 302 -37.91 4.92 20.51
N ASP A 303 -38.38 3.85 19.87
CA ASP A 303 -37.92 3.45 18.54
C ASP A 303 -38.26 4.51 17.49
N ILE A 304 -39.44 5.13 17.58
CA ILE A 304 -39.87 6.24 16.70
C ILE A 304 -38.96 7.46 16.86
N ALA A 305 -38.65 7.85 18.10
CA ALA A 305 -37.72 8.94 18.38
C ALA A 305 -36.32 8.64 17.84
N ALA A 306 -35.86 7.38 17.95
CA ALA A 306 -34.58 6.95 17.40
C ALA A 306 -34.55 7.07 15.86
N VAL A 307 -35.57 6.58 15.15
CA VAL A 307 -35.66 6.71 13.69
C VAL A 307 -35.66 8.19 13.26
N ALA A 308 -36.44 9.04 13.93
CA ALA A 308 -36.47 10.47 13.64
C ALA A 308 -35.08 11.13 13.80
N SER A 309 -34.34 10.75 14.84
CA SER A 309 -32.97 11.24 15.06
C SER A 309 -31.99 10.83 13.95
N TRP A 310 -32.10 9.60 13.44
CA TRP A 310 -31.26 9.11 12.34
C TRP A 310 -31.50 9.87 11.03
N ILE A 311 -32.76 10.24 10.75
CA ILE A 311 -33.12 11.00 9.55
C ILE A 311 -32.55 12.43 9.64
N MET A 312 -32.64 13.07 10.81
CA MET A 312 -32.26 14.47 10.94
C MET A 312 -30.76 14.74 10.91
N THR A 313 -29.91 13.73 11.16
CA THR A 313 -28.43 13.77 11.11
C THR A 313 -27.78 14.87 11.97
N ASP A 314 -26.78 14.54 12.79
CA ASP A 314 -25.97 15.57 13.46
C ASP A 314 -25.09 16.31 12.46
N ASN A 315 -25.35 17.61 12.27
CA ASN A 315 -24.49 18.48 11.47
C ASN A 315 -23.54 19.21 12.42
N PRO A 316 -22.22 18.91 12.41
CA PRO A 316 -21.25 19.47 13.36
C PRO A 316 -20.86 20.94 13.07
N ARG A 317 -21.74 21.74 12.45
CA ARG A 317 -21.46 23.16 12.13
C ARG A 317 -21.84 24.08 13.30
N VAL A 318 -20.94 25.04 13.55
CA VAL A 318 -20.73 25.82 14.78
C VAL A 318 -21.75 26.97 15.01
N ASP A 319 -22.90 26.99 14.33
CA ASP A 319 -23.89 28.08 14.45
C ASP A 319 -25.11 27.63 15.29
N ALA A 320 -24.93 27.59 16.61
CA ALA A 320 -25.65 26.73 17.56
C ALA A 320 -26.72 27.41 18.45
N SER A 321 -27.65 28.22 17.92
CA SER A 321 -28.80 28.63 18.77
C SER A 321 -30.11 28.77 18.01
N ARG A 322 -30.14 29.54 16.91
CA ARG A 322 -31.34 29.66 16.08
C ARG A 322 -31.58 28.42 15.23
N ASN A 323 -30.51 27.82 14.70
CA ASN A 323 -30.57 26.56 13.98
C ASN A 323 -31.00 25.40 14.88
N ASP A 324 -30.66 25.45 16.17
CA ASP A 324 -31.01 24.39 17.12
C ASP A 324 -32.51 24.37 17.44
N PHE A 325 -33.15 25.53 17.55
CA PHE A 325 -34.61 25.60 17.72
C PHE A 325 -35.36 25.07 16.50
N VAL A 326 -34.98 25.51 15.29
CA VAL A 326 -35.62 25.06 14.05
C VAL A 326 -35.37 23.57 13.85
N ARG A 327 -34.14 23.09 14.09
CA ARG A 327 -33.79 21.68 14.00
C ARG A 327 -34.54 20.82 15.00
N GLY A 328 -34.59 21.23 16.27
CA GLY A 328 -35.33 20.53 17.30
C GLY A 328 -36.82 20.44 16.97
N SER A 329 -37.40 21.54 16.53
CA SER A 329 -38.81 21.60 16.10
C SER A 329 -39.07 20.74 14.87
N ALA A 330 -38.18 20.76 13.88
CA ALA A 330 -38.29 19.92 12.69
C ALA A 330 -38.18 18.43 13.04
N GLN A 331 -37.25 18.06 13.94
CA GLN A 331 -37.12 16.68 14.42
C GLN A 331 -38.39 16.24 15.15
N GLN A 332 -38.96 17.11 15.97
CA GLN A 332 -40.22 16.84 16.66
C GLN A 332 -41.39 16.68 15.66
N LEU A 333 -41.43 17.48 14.59
CA LEU A 333 -42.42 17.34 13.52
C LEU A 333 -42.27 15.98 12.80
N VAL A 334 -41.05 15.58 12.46
CA VAL A 334 -40.78 14.26 11.86
C VAL A 334 -41.18 13.14 12.82
N THR A 335 -40.88 13.28 14.12
CA THR A 335 -41.28 12.33 15.16
C THR A 335 -42.80 12.19 15.21
N ALA A 336 -43.52 13.31 15.22
CA ALA A 336 -44.99 13.34 15.22
C ALA A 336 -45.60 12.65 14.00
N LEU A 337 -45.05 12.88 12.80
CA LEU A 337 -45.53 12.25 11.57
C LEU A 337 -45.22 10.75 11.48
N ILE A 338 -44.05 10.32 11.97
CA ILE A 338 -43.75 8.89 12.08
C ILE A 338 -44.69 8.24 13.11
N ALA A 339 -44.94 8.92 14.23
CA ALA A 339 -45.83 8.45 15.28
C ALA A 339 -47.28 8.31 14.79
N ASP A 340 -47.79 9.27 14.03
CA ASP A 340 -49.10 9.14 13.38
C ASP A 340 -49.14 7.91 12.48
N VAL A 341 -48.19 7.78 11.55
CA VAL A 341 -48.13 6.64 10.62
C VAL A 341 -48.09 5.29 11.35
N CYS A 342 -47.36 5.19 12.47
CA CYS A 342 -47.16 3.93 13.16
C CYS A 342 -48.24 3.62 14.23
N LEU A 343 -48.79 4.64 14.90
CA LEU A 343 -49.55 4.47 16.15
C LEU A 343 -50.97 5.03 16.12
N SER A 344 -51.34 5.93 15.19
CA SER A 344 -52.68 6.54 15.22
C SER A 344 -53.80 5.59 14.81
N GLY A 345 -53.47 4.51 14.10
CA GLY A 345 -54.43 3.56 13.54
C GLY A 345 -55.04 4.01 12.20
N HIS A 346 -54.73 5.23 11.72
CA HIS A 346 -55.23 5.74 10.44
C HIS A 346 -54.51 5.17 9.22
N THR A 347 -53.26 4.74 9.40
CA THR A 347 -52.46 4.19 8.30
C THR A 347 -52.52 2.66 8.32
N PRO A 348 -52.98 2.01 7.24
CA PRO A 348 -52.95 0.55 7.12
C PRO A 348 -51.52 0.02 7.28
N THR A 349 -51.34 -1.14 7.92
CA THR A 349 -50.01 -1.71 8.25
C THR A 349 -49.08 -1.80 7.02
N GLY A 350 -49.60 -2.15 5.84
CA GLY A 350 -48.80 -2.22 4.60
C GLY A 350 -48.25 -0.87 4.10
N ASN A 351 -48.80 0.24 4.58
CA ASN A 351 -48.40 1.60 4.19
C ASN A 351 -47.59 2.31 5.29
N GLN A 352 -47.28 1.64 6.40
CA GLN A 352 -46.48 2.18 7.50
C GLN A 352 -45.00 2.28 7.10
N THR A 353 -44.69 3.23 6.22
CA THR A 353 -43.37 3.38 5.59
C THR A 353 -42.89 4.83 5.64
N LEU A 354 -41.57 5.04 5.57
CA LEU A 354 -41.00 6.38 5.43
C LEU A 354 -41.45 7.10 4.14
N ARG A 355 -41.89 6.34 3.11
CA ARG A 355 -42.49 6.93 1.91
C ARG A 355 -43.82 7.60 2.23
N GLN A 356 -44.66 6.96 3.05
CA GLN A 356 -45.91 7.56 3.52
C GLN A 356 -45.66 8.78 4.41
N VAL A 357 -44.69 8.71 5.32
CA VAL A 357 -44.27 9.85 6.14
C VAL A 357 -43.84 11.02 5.25
N ARG A 358 -43.02 10.78 4.23
CA ARG A 358 -42.62 11.79 3.24
C ARG A 358 -43.82 12.36 2.48
N THR A 359 -44.77 11.53 2.06
CA THR A 359 -46.00 11.99 1.38
C THR A 359 -46.82 12.91 2.28
N ASN A 360 -46.96 12.58 3.57
CA ASN A 360 -47.66 13.42 4.54
C ASN A 360 -46.90 14.73 4.77
N LEU A 361 -45.58 14.66 4.95
CA LEU A 361 -44.74 15.85 5.15
C LEU A 361 -44.77 16.77 3.94
N ALA A 362 -44.74 16.24 2.71
CA ALA A 362 -44.71 17.03 1.48
C ALA A 362 -46.07 17.68 1.10
N GLU A 363 -47.08 17.60 1.96
CA GLU A 363 -48.35 18.30 1.73
C GLU A 363 -48.16 19.83 1.80
N PRO A 364 -48.94 20.62 1.04
CA PRO A 364 -48.91 22.07 1.17
C PRO A 364 -49.16 22.50 2.63
N GLU A 365 -48.46 23.54 3.09
CA GLU A 365 -48.49 23.98 4.50
C GLU A 365 -49.90 24.05 5.10
N PRO A 366 -50.92 24.65 4.44
CA PRO A 366 -52.28 24.70 5.00
C PRO A 366 -52.87 23.30 5.22
N LYS A 367 -52.61 22.37 4.30
CA LYS A 367 -53.10 20.99 4.37
C LYS A 367 -52.39 20.21 5.47
N LEU A 368 -51.06 20.37 5.60
CA LEU A 368 -50.29 19.74 6.66
C LEU A 368 -50.76 20.21 8.05
N ARG A 369 -51.05 21.51 8.22
CA ARG A 369 -51.59 22.04 9.47
C ARG A 369 -52.97 21.46 9.80
N THR A 370 -53.87 21.38 8.82
CA THR A 370 -55.16 20.70 9.00
C THR A 370 -54.97 19.24 9.42
N ARG A 371 -54.06 18.51 8.76
CA ARG A 371 -53.72 17.13 9.14
C ARG A 371 -53.22 17.04 10.58
N LEU A 372 -52.31 17.92 11.00
CA LEU A 372 -51.81 17.92 12.38
C LEU A 372 -52.94 18.17 13.39
N GLN A 373 -53.87 19.08 13.08
CA GLN A 373 -55.06 19.28 13.90
C GLN A 373 -55.93 18.00 13.98
N GLU A 374 -56.21 17.37 12.84
CA GLU A 374 -56.96 16.11 12.77
C GLU A 374 -56.28 15.00 13.58
N ILE A 375 -54.96 14.86 13.48
CA ILE A 375 -54.18 13.88 14.26
C ILE A 375 -54.33 14.15 15.76
N TYR A 376 -54.24 15.41 16.18
CA TYR A 376 -54.40 15.78 17.58
C TYR A 376 -55.80 15.43 18.11
N ASP A 377 -56.84 15.68 17.31
CA ASP A 377 -58.24 15.47 17.72
C ASP A 377 -58.66 13.99 17.70
N SER A 378 -58.11 13.18 16.79
CA SER A 378 -58.58 11.81 16.53
C SER A 378 -57.65 10.69 17.06
N SER A 379 -56.37 10.97 17.29
CA SER A 379 -55.40 9.95 17.69
C SER A 379 -55.68 9.38 19.09
N GLN A 380 -55.64 8.05 19.19
CA GLN A 380 -55.80 7.32 20.45
C GLN A 380 -54.50 7.22 21.26
N SER A 381 -53.36 7.62 20.68
CA SER A 381 -52.06 7.61 21.36
C SER A 381 -51.78 8.95 22.02
N ALA A 382 -51.59 8.94 23.35
CA ALA A 382 -51.17 10.12 24.11
C ALA A 382 -49.85 10.69 23.57
N PHE A 383 -48.88 9.82 23.28
CA PHE A 383 -47.59 10.19 22.69
C PHE A 383 -47.75 10.94 21.37
N VAL A 384 -48.64 10.48 20.47
CA VAL A 384 -48.89 11.17 19.19
C VAL A 384 -49.48 12.56 19.43
N ARG A 385 -50.50 12.68 20.30
CA ARG A 385 -51.12 13.98 20.59
C ARG A 385 -50.14 14.97 21.23
N GLU A 386 -49.33 14.52 22.18
CA GLU A 386 -48.32 15.33 22.86
C GLU A 386 -47.24 15.83 21.89
N ASN A 387 -46.81 15.01 20.92
CA ASN A 387 -45.82 15.42 19.93
C ASN A 387 -46.38 16.39 18.87
N VAL A 388 -47.69 16.35 18.61
CA VAL A 388 -48.36 17.23 17.64
C VAL A 388 -48.79 18.57 18.27
N ALA A 389 -49.10 18.58 19.56
CA ALA A 389 -49.62 19.73 20.30
C ALA A 389 -48.84 21.06 20.12
N PRO A 390 -47.49 21.06 20.03
CA PRO A 390 -46.74 22.30 19.82
C PRO A 390 -47.05 22.96 18.47
N PHE A 391 -47.35 22.18 17.43
CA PHE A 391 -47.52 22.68 16.07
C PHE A 391 -48.91 23.23 15.77
N ILE A 392 -49.95 22.70 16.42
CA ILE A 392 -51.34 23.19 16.25
C ILE A 392 -51.52 24.60 16.81
N ASN A 393 -50.77 24.95 17.86
CA ASN A 393 -50.85 26.24 18.54
C ASN A 393 -49.83 27.27 18.02
N MET A 394 -48.97 26.90 17.06
CA MET A 394 -47.98 27.81 16.48
C MET A 394 -48.60 28.79 15.48
N THR A 395 -48.04 30.00 15.41
CA THR A 395 -48.42 30.97 14.37
C THR A 395 -48.01 30.46 12.99
N PRO A 396 -48.73 30.82 11.91
CA PRO A 396 -48.37 30.42 10.55
C PRO A 396 -46.91 30.76 10.22
N GLU A 397 -46.42 31.93 10.62
CA GLU A 397 -45.07 32.39 10.32
C GLU A 397 -43.99 31.53 11.02
N THR A 398 -44.26 31.12 12.26
CA THR A 398 -43.33 30.26 13.02
C THR A 398 -43.33 28.84 12.47
N PHE A 399 -44.51 28.31 12.12
CA PHE A 399 -44.64 27.00 11.50
C PHE A 399 -43.96 26.96 10.13
N SER A 400 -44.14 27.99 9.32
CA SER A 400 -43.51 28.12 8.00
C SER A 400 -41.97 28.10 8.09
N GLY A 401 -41.40 28.72 9.13
CA GLY A 401 -39.95 28.67 9.39
C GLY A 401 -39.41 27.32 9.89
N ILE A 402 -40.28 26.40 10.33
CA ILE A 402 -39.92 25.02 10.72
C ILE A 402 -40.14 24.05 9.55
N TYR A 403 -41.18 24.30 8.75
CA TYR A 403 -41.60 23.45 7.65
C TYR A 403 -40.82 23.69 6.35
N GLY A 404 -40.56 24.95 6.01
CA GLY A 404 -39.80 25.36 4.83
C GLY A 404 -38.30 25.22 5.01
#